data_AF-A0A015UDX7-F1
#
_entry.id   AF-A0A015UDX7-F1
#
_cell.length_a   1.000
_cell.length_b   1.000
_cell.length_c   1.000
_cell.angle_alpha   90.00
_cell.angle_beta   90.00
_cell.angle_gamma   90.00
#
_symmetry.space_group_name_H-M   'P 1'
#
loop_
_entity.id
_entity.type
_entity.pdbx_description
1 polymer ?
#
loop_
_entity_poly.entity_id
_entity_poly.type
_entity_poly.pdbx_seq_one_letter_code
_entity_poly.pdbx_strand_id
1 'polypeptide(L)'
;MTGAEGMPIPYSPRTDDGLAMILLGCFFVSAYVLARSKKFLLQQVKDFMLHRERTSIFASSTAADMRYLLLLIVQTCVLGGVCIFNYFNDIRPALMERVSPHILLGVYVAVCLLYLLFKWILYSFLGWVFFDKSKTDIWLESYSTLIYYLGFALFPFVLFLVYFDLNVTFLVSIGCVLVIFTKILMFYKWLKLFSCNIYGVFLLILYFCALEIVPCLIVYQGMIQLNNVLIINF
;
A
#
# COMPACT_ATOMS: atom_id res chain seq x y z
N MET A 1 7.87 50.38 15.38
CA MET A 1 6.84 49.36 15.73
C MET A 1 7.28 48.07 15.09
N THR A 2 7.98 47.23 15.86
CA THR A 2 8.34 45.87 15.45
C THR A 2 7.06 45.06 15.37
N GLY A 3 6.62 44.75 14.15
CA GLY A 3 5.50 43.84 13.94
C GLY A 3 5.80 42.52 14.61
N ALA A 4 4.88 42.03 15.44
CA ALA A 4 5.01 40.71 16.03
C ALA A 4 5.16 39.70 14.89
N GLU A 5 6.29 39.01 14.85
CA GLU A 5 6.48 37.87 13.95
C GLU A 5 5.36 36.88 14.25
N GLY A 6 4.46 36.72 13.28
CA GLY A 6 3.32 35.82 13.40
C GLY A 6 3.86 34.42 13.68
N MET A 7 3.48 33.87 14.83
CA MET A 7 3.81 32.50 15.20
C MET A 7 3.30 31.58 14.06
N PRO A 8 4.15 30.76 13.44
CA PRO A 8 3.70 29.90 12.34
C PRO A 8 2.59 29.01 12.87
N ILE A 9 1.44 29.06 12.20
CA ILE A 9 0.29 28.23 12.56
C ILE A 9 0.73 26.79 12.32
N PRO A 10 0.65 25.90 13.34
CA PRO A 10 1.03 24.51 13.16
C PRO A 10 0.20 23.92 12.04
N TYR A 11 0.88 23.34 11.05
CA TYR A 11 0.24 22.80 9.87
C TYR A 11 -0.78 21.72 10.29
N SER A 12 -2.05 21.95 9.98
CA SER A 12 -3.11 20.99 10.23
C SER A 12 -3.45 20.28 8.91
N PRO A 13 -3.20 18.96 8.79
CA PRO A 13 -3.59 18.17 7.62
C PRO A 13 -5.08 18.29 7.26
N ARG A 14 -5.91 18.72 8.22
CA ARG A 14 -7.36 18.87 8.08
C ARG A 14 -7.78 20.16 7.35
N THR A 15 -6.94 21.19 7.36
CA THR A 15 -7.24 22.50 6.75
C THR A 15 -6.52 22.68 5.42
N ASP A 16 -5.73 21.69 4.99
CA ASP A 16 -5.05 21.72 3.70
C ASP A 16 -6.00 21.30 2.57
N ASP A 17 -6.43 22.28 1.78
CA ASP A 17 -7.26 22.10 0.59
C ASP A 17 -6.63 21.13 -0.43
N GLY A 18 -5.30 21.06 -0.48
CA GLY A 18 -4.56 20.13 -1.33
C GLY A 18 -4.76 18.68 -0.91
N LEU A 19 -4.68 18.38 0.40
CA LEU A 19 -4.97 17.05 0.92
C LEU A 19 -6.43 16.67 0.72
N ALA A 20 -7.36 17.60 0.95
CA ALA A 20 -8.78 17.38 0.71
C ALA A 20 -9.06 17.05 -0.76
N MET A 21 -8.46 17.79 -1.70
CA MET A 21 -8.58 17.52 -3.14
C MET A 21 -8.01 16.16 -3.55
N ILE A 22 -6.87 15.75 -3.00
CA ILE A 22 -6.27 14.43 -3.25
C ILE A 22 -7.18 13.31 -2.73
N LEU A 23 -7.72 13.44 -1.52
CA LEU A 23 -8.64 12.46 -0.93
C LEU A 23 -9.95 12.37 -1.72
N LEU A 24 -10.46 13.50 -2.19
CA LEU A 24 -11.67 13.57 -3.00
C LEU A 24 -11.45 12.93 -4.38
N GLY A 25 -10.28 13.14 -5.00
CA GLY A 25 -9.86 12.40 -6.20
C GLY A 25 -9.80 10.88 -5.96
N CYS A 26 -9.21 10.45 -4.84
CA CYS A 26 -9.19 9.05 -4.43
C CYS A 26 -10.60 8.46 -4.23
N PHE A 27 -11.51 9.25 -3.65
CA PHE A 27 -12.92 8.85 -3.48
C PHE A 27 -13.57 8.55 -4.83
N PHE A 28 -13.43 9.44 -5.81
CA PHE A 28 -14.00 9.21 -7.14
C PHE A 28 -13.40 8.00 -7.83
N VAL A 29 -12.08 7.78 -7.75
CA VAL A 29 -11.43 6.60 -8.33
C VAL A 29 -11.97 5.32 -7.68
N SER A 30 -12.03 5.27 -6.35
CA SER A 30 -12.59 4.12 -5.63
C SER A 30 -14.07 3.89 -5.91
N ALA A 31 -14.89 4.94 -5.94
CA ALA A 31 -16.31 4.85 -6.25
C ALA A 31 -16.53 4.38 -7.70
N TYR A 32 -15.75 4.89 -8.64
CA TYR A 32 -15.81 4.51 -10.05
C TYR A 32 -15.41 3.05 -10.26
N VAL A 33 -14.31 2.62 -9.64
CA VAL A 33 -13.90 1.21 -9.64
C VAL A 33 -14.98 0.35 -9.02
N LEU A 34 -15.47 0.70 -7.82
CA LEU A 34 -16.49 -0.08 -7.11
C LEU A 34 -17.78 -0.19 -7.90
N ALA A 35 -18.21 0.87 -8.59
CA ALA A 35 -19.40 0.87 -9.44
C ALA A 35 -19.29 -0.09 -10.62
N ARG A 36 -18.10 -0.23 -11.20
CA ARG A 36 -17.84 -1.11 -12.35
C ARG A 36 -17.43 -2.53 -11.97
N SER A 37 -16.78 -2.73 -10.83
CA SER A 37 -16.17 -4.00 -10.45
C SER A 37 -17.00 -4.85 -9.49
N LYS A 38 -18.22 -4.46 -9.07
CA LYS A 38 -19.03 -5.23 -8.09
C LYS A 38 -19.12 -6.73 -8.39
N LYS A 39 -19.35 -7.09 -9.66
CA LYS A 39 -19.40 -8.50 -10.10
C LYS A 39 -18.02 -9.17 -10.03
N PHE A 40 -16.96 -8.45 -10.43
CA PHE A 40 -15.58 -8.91 -10.38
C PHE A 40 -15.06 -9.10 -8.94
N LEU A 41 -15.43 -8.23 -7.99
CA LEU A 41 -15.07 -8.38 -6.57
C LEU A 41 -15.75 -9.59 -5.95
N LEU A 42 -17.05 -9.76 -6.19
CA LEU A 42 -17.78 -10.94 -5.73
C LEU A 42 -17.21 -12.24 -6.30
N GLN A 43 -16.77 -12.20 -7.55
CA GLN A 43 -16.16 -13.35 -8.21
C GLN A 43 -14.75 -13.62 -7.67
N GLN A 44 -13.92 -12.60 -7.46
CA GLN A 44 -12.59 -12.75 -6.86
C GLN A 44 -12.60 -13.19 -5.39
N VAL A 45 -13.55 -12.73 -4.57
CA VAL A 45 -13.72 -13.22 -3.18
C VAL A 45 -14.11 -14.69 -3.19
N LYS A 46 -15.03 -15.07 -4.09
CA LYS A 46 -15.40 -16.48 -4.28
C LYS A 46 -14.21 -17.30 -4.77
N ASP A 47 -13.42 -16.81 -5.71
CA ASP A 47 -12.23 -17.49 -6.24
C ASP A 47 -11.05 -17.52 -5.25
N PHE A 48 -11.02 -16.62 -4.26
CA PHE A 48 -10.06 -16.66 -3.15
C PHE A 48 -10.44 -17.73 -2.11
N MET A 49 -11.73 -17.89 -1.83
CA MET A 49 -12.26 -18.87 -0.86
C MET A 49 -12.39 -20.29 -1.46
N LEU A 50 -13.03 -20.40 -2.63
CA LEU A 50 -13.16 -21.65 -3.37
C LEU A 50 -11.90 -21.83 -4.20
N HIS A 51 -11.12 -22.81 -3.78
CA HIS A 51 -9.93 -23.30 -4.47
C HIS A 51 -10.18 -23.36 -5.99
N ARG A 52 -9.27 -22.76 -6.77
CA ARG A 52 -9.21 -22.86 -8.24
C ARG A 52 -8.97 -24.31 -8.67
N GLU A 53 -9.97 -25.17 -8.51
CA GLU A 53 -10.19 -26.40 -9.26
C GLU A 53 -11.19 -26.10 -10.37
N ARG A 54 -10.75 -25.31 -11.34
CA ARG A 54 -11.06 -25.52 -12.76
C ARG A 54 -10.38 -24.43 -13.54
N THR A 55 -9.47 -24.87 -14.39
CA THR A 55 -9.14 -24.27 -15.67
C THR A 55 -10.41 -23.76 -16.36
N SER A 56 -10.72 -22.47 -16.25
CA SER A 56 -11.56 -21.82 -17.25
C SER A 56 -10.65 -21.03 -18.17
N ILE A 57 -10.56 -21.55 -19.40
CA ILE A 57 -9.81 -21.06 -20.55
C ILE A 57 -10.49 -19.78 -21.11
N PHE A 58 -11.26 -19.06 -20.29
CA PHE A 58 -12.10 -17.92 -20.65
C PHE A 58 -11.95 -16.72 -19.69
N ALA A 59 -10.87 -16.65 -18.92
CA ALA A 59 -10.44 -15.37 -18.35
C ALA A 59 -9.63 -14.63 -19.42
N SER A 60 -10.29 -14.23 -20.52
CA SER A 60 -9.69 -13.29 -21.46
C SER A 60 -9.40 -12.02 -20.68
N SER A 61 -8.12 -11.81 -20.36
CA SER A 61 -7.57 -10.56 -19.86
C SER A 61 -8.12 -9.42 -20.71
N THR A 62 -9.16 -8.76 -20.24
CA THR A 62 -9.72 -7.61 -20.93
C THR A 62 -8.87 -6.44 -20.47
N ALA A 63 -8.20 -5.74 -21.39
CA ALA A 63 -7.30 -4.63 -21.10
C ALA A 63 -7.90 -3.53 -20.19
N ALA A 64 -9.24 -3.50 -20.04
CA ALA A 64 -9.93 -2.67 -19.06
C ALA A 64 -9.64 -3.06 -17.60
N ASP A 65 -9.58 -4.36 -17.28
CA ASP A 65 -9.35 -4.85 -15.91
C ASP A 65 -7.94 -4.47 -15.41
N MET A 66 -6.93 -4.52 -16.30
CA MET A 66 -5.58 -4.05 -15.99
C MET A 66 -5.51 -2.55 -15.72
N ARG A 67 -6.28 -1.72 -16.46
CA ARG A 67 -6.30 -0.27 -16.24
C ARG A 67 -6.88 0.09 -14.89
N TYR A 68 -7.97 -0.55 -14.48
CA TYR A 68 -8.54 -0.34 -13.15
C TYR A 68 -7.58 -0.79 -12.05
N LEU A 69 -6.88 -1.91 -12.26
CA LEU A 69 -5.89 -2.43 -11.31
C LEU A 69 -4.72 -1.45 -11.12
N LEU A 70 -4.17 -0.90 -12.20
CA LEU A 70 -3.11 0.10 -12.14
C LEU A 70 -3.56 1.39 -11.44
N LEU A 71 -4.76 1.90 -11.76
CA LEU A 71 -5.32 3.07 -11.10
C LEU A 71 -5.44 2.86 -9.58
N LEU A 72 -5.81 1.65 -9.16
CA LEU A 72 -5.94 1.29 -7.75
C LEU A 72 -4.58 1.17 -7.06
N ILE A 73 -3.56 0.62 -7.73
CA ILE A 73 -2.19 0.58 -7.19
C ILE A 73 -1.68 2.01 -6.96
N VAL A 74 -1.89 2.91 -7.91
CA VAL A 74 -1.52 4.32 -7.74
C VAL A 74 -2.30 4.92 -6.57
N GLN A 75 -3.60 4.62 -6.46
CA GLN A 75 -4.42 5.06 -5.34
C GLN A 75 -3.90 4.54 -3.99
N THR A 76 -3.50 3.27 -3.89
CA THR A 76 -2.97 2.71 -2.63
C THR A 76 -1.66 3.38 -2.22
N CYS A 77 -0.80 3.72 -3.18
CA CYS A 77 0.41 4.49 -2.93
C CYS A 77 0.10 5.89 -2.41
N VAL A 78 -0.89 6.58 -3.00
CA VAL A 78 -1.31 7.91 -2.56
C VAL A 78 -1.84 7.85 -1.13
N LEU A 79 -2.73 6.91 -0.83
CA LEU A 79 -3.27 6.71 0.52
C LEU A 79 -2.19 6.32 1.54
N GLY A 80 -1.25 5.45 1.14
CA GLY A 80 -0.11 5.07 1.97
C GLY A 80 0.81 6.26 2.27
N GLY A 81 1.07 7.11 1.27
CA GLY A 81 1.81 8.37 1.45
C GLY A 81 1.11 9.32 2.42
N VAL A 82 -0.22 9.47 2.31
CA VAL A 82 -1.02 10.28 3.25
C VAL A 82 -0.97 9.72 4.68
N CYS A 83 -1.00 8.39 4.87
CA CYS A 83 -0.83 7.78 6.19
C CYS A 83 0.54 8.10 6.81
N ILE A 84 1.60 7.93 6.02
CA ILE A 84 2.99 8.19 6.46
C ILE A 84 3.17 9.67 6.79
N PHE A 85 2.61 10.54 5.95
CA PHE A 85 2.62 11.98 6.15
C PHE A 85 1.94 12.38 7.47
N ASN A 86 0.73 11.87 7.74
CA ASN A 86 0.02 12.12 9.00
C ASN A 86 0.77 11.56 10.22
N TYR A 87 1.40 10.38 10.09
CA TYR A 87 2.22 9.79 11.15
C TYR A 87 3.42 10.67 11.51
N PHE A 88 4.15 11.19 10.51
CA PHE A 88 5.29 12.07 10.77
C PHE A 88 4.88 13.47 11.21
N ASN A 89 3.73 13.98 10.76
CA ASN A 89 3.19 15.25 11.24
C ASN A 89 2.99 15.25 12.77
N ASP A 90 2.48 14.15 13.33
CA ASP A 90 2.21 14.04 14.77
C ASP A 90 3.48 13.79 15.60
N ILE A 91 4.41 12.96 15.10
CA ILE A 91 5.62 12.58 15.84
C ILE A 91 6.72 13.64 15.73
N ARG A 92 6.81 14.34 14.59
CA ARG A 92 7.82 15.37 14.32
C ARG A 92 7.19 16.55 13.56
N PRO A 93 6.38 17.40 14.22
CA PRO A 93 5.77 18.57 13.58
C PRO A 93 6.81 19.54 12.99
N ALA A 94 8.03 19.59 13.57
CA ALA A 94 9.15 20.40 13.08
C ALA A 94 9.57 20.10 11.62
N LEU A 95 9.21 18.94 11.08
CA LEU A 95 9.48 18.59 9.68
C LEU A 95 8.59 19.37 8.70
N MET A 96 7.34 19.66 9.10
CA MET A 96 6.37 20.40 8.29
C MET A 96 6.61 21.91 8.31
N GLU A 97 7.27 22.42 9.35
CA GLU A 97 7.61 23.83 9.46
C GLU A 97 8.81 24.21 8.56
N ARG A 98 9.73 23.28 8.31
CA ARG A 98 10.94 23.51 7.49
C ARG A 98 10.73 23.21 6.02
N VAL A 99 9.95 22.17 5.69
CA VAL A 99 9.77 21.69 4.32
C VAL A 99 8.33 21.90 3.91
N SER A 100 8.11 22.43 2.69
CA SER A 100 6.75 22.61 2.17
C SER A 100 5.96 21.29 2.18
N PRO A 101 4.76 21.24 2.78
CA PRO A 101 3.97 20.02 2.96
C PRO A 101 3.68 19.24 1.67
N HIS A 102 3.46 19.94 0.55
CA HIS A 102 3.18 19.31 -0.74
C HIS A 102 4.37 18.53 -1.32
N ILE A 103 5.60 19.05 -1.17
CA ILE A 103 6.81 18.35 -1.61
C ILE A 103 7.01 17.10 -0.75
N LEU A 104 6.80 17.22 0.57
CA LEU A 104 6.97 16.11 1.50
C LEU A 104 5.96 14.99 1.23
N LEU A 105 4.70 15.33 0.95
CA LEU A 105 3.68 14.38 0.51
C LEU A 105 4.09 13.69 -0.79
N GLY A 106 4.57 14.45 -1.79
CA GLY A 106 5.05 13.90 -3.06
C GLY A 106 6.19 12.91 -2.88
N VAL A 107 7.15 13.21 -2.00
CA VAL A 107 8.26 12.31 -1.66
C VAL A 107 7.74 11.02 -1.04
N TYR A 108 6.81 11.09 -0.08
CA TYR A 108 6.26 9.89 0.56
C TYR A 108 5.46 9.01 -0.41
N VAL A 109 4.66 9.60 -1.30
CA VAL A 109 3.98 8.85 -2.37
C VAL A 109 4.98 8.20 -3.32
N ALA A 110 6.06 8.90 -3.69
CA ALA A 110 7.11 8.35 -4.54
C ALA A 110 7.83 7.18 -3.87
N VAL A 111 8.12 7.24 -2.56
CA VAL A 111 8.70 6.13 -1.81
C VAL A 111 7.75 4.93 -1.79
N CYS A 112 6.45 5.13 -1.58
CA CYS A 112 5.45 4.06 -1.66
C CYS A 112 5.41 3.40 -3.05
N LEU A 113 5.47 4.20 -4.13
CA LEU A 113 5.53 3.69 -5.50
C LEU A 113 6.79 2.87 -5.75
N LEU A 114 7.96 3.40 -5.37
CA LEU A 114 9.24 2.70 -5.52
C LEU A 114 9.25 1.39 -4.73
N TYR A 115 8.69 1.37 -3.52
CA TYR A 115 8.55 0.15 -2.74
C TYR A 115 7.71 -0.91 -3.45
N LEU A 116 6.54 -0.54 -3.99
CA LEU A 116 5.71 -1.49 -4.73
C LEU A 116 6.38 -1.99 -6.01
N LEU A 117 7.05 -1.12 -6.75
CA LEU A 117 7.79 -1.49 -7.96
C LEU A 117 8.94 -2.44 -7.64
N PHE A 118 9.74 -2.12 -6.63
CA PHE A 118 10.84 -2.97 -6.18
C PHE A 118 10.33 -4.35 -5.75
N LYS A 119 9.23 -4.38 -4.99
CA LYS A 119 8.60 -5.63 -4.55
C LYS A 119 8.07 -6.44 -5.74
N TRP A 120 7.44 -5.77 -6.71
CA TRP A 120 6.97 -6.41 -7.96
C TRP A 120 8.12 -7.03 -8.76
N ILE A 121 9.24 -6.31 -8.91
CA ILE A 121 10.45 -6.80 -9.59
C ILE A 121 11.02 -8.02 -8.86
N LEU A 122 11.19 -7.96 -7.53
CA LEU A 122 11.69 -9.09 -6.75
C LEU A 122 10.81 -10.32 -6.91
N TYR A 123 9.50 -10.14 -6.87
CA TYR A 123 8.56 -11.24 -7.06
C TYR A 123 8.61 -11.84 -8.47
N SER A 124 8.72 -11.00 -9.49
CA SER A 124 8.87 -11.45 -10.88
C SER A 124 10.19 -12.21 -11.08
N PHE A 125 11.29 -11.67 -10.54
CA PHE A 125 12.62 -12.29 -10.62
C PHE A 125 12.66 -13.64 -9.91
N LEU A 126 12.18 -13.71 -8.66
CA LEU A 126 12.15 -14.95 -7.90
C LEU A 126 11.18 -15.98 -8.50
N GLY A 127 10.05 -15.52 -9.02
CA GLY A 127 9.12 -16.36 -9.74
C GLY A 127 9.69 -16.92 -11.05
N TRP A 128 10.63 -16.22 -11.69
CA TRP A 128 11.34 -16.72 -12.86
C TRP A 128 12.44 -17.73 -12.51
N VAL A 129 13.15 -17.54 -11.39
CA VAL A 129 14.26 -18.41 -10.95
C VAL A 129 13.77 -19.72 -10.32
N PHE A 130 12.72 -19.66 -9.49
CA PHE A 130 12.31 -20.80 -8.66
C PHE A 130 11.06 -21.53 -9.15
N PHE A 131 10.21 -20.91 -9.99
CA PHE A 131 8.88 -21.43 -10.31
C PHE A 131 8.55 -21.40 -11.81
N ASP A 132 7.57 -22.21 -12.22
CA ASP A 132 7.02 -22.16 -13.57
C ASP A 132 6.31 -20.82 -13.82
N LYS A 133 6.42 -20.33 -15.06
CA LYS A 133 5.80 -19.07 -15.50
C LYS A 133 4.30 -19.00 -15.17
N SER A 134 3.57 -20.11 -15.31
CA SER A 134 2.14 -20.18 -15.02
C SER A 134 1.81 -20.01 -13.52
N LYS A 135 2.64 -20.55 -12.63
CA LYS A 135 2.48 -20.42 -11.17
C LYS A 135 2.82 -19.01 -10.72
N THR A 136 3.87 -18.43 -11.31
CA THR A 136 4.30 -17.04 -11.06
C THR A 136 3.25 -16.02 -11.49
N ASP A 137 2.64 -16.19 -12.66
CA ASP A 137 1.59 -15.29 -13.15
C ASP A 137 0.34 -15.33 -12.26
N ILE A 138 -0.13 -16.53 -11.88
CA ILE A 138 -1.28 -16.70 -10.96
C ILE A 138 -0.97 -16.07 -9.60
N TRP A 139 0.27 -16.19 -9.13
CA TRP A 139 0.71 -15.64 -7.86
C TRP A 139 0.77 -14.10 -7.92
N LEU A 140 1.30 -13.53 -9.00
CA LEU A 140 1.39 -12.07 -9.21
C LEU A 140 0.01 -11.43 -9.31
N GLU A 141 -0.91 -12.08 -10.03
CA GLU A 141 -2.32 -11.67 -10.12
C GLU A 141 -2.97 -11.66 -8.73
N SER A 142 -2.78 -12.75 -7.97
CA SER A 142 -3.30 -12.89 -6.61
C SER A 142 -2.73 -11.86 -5.63
N TYR A 143 -1.45 -11.53 -5.78
CA TYR A 143 -0.77 -10.52 -4.98
C TYR A 143 -1.33 -9.12 -5.27
N SER A 144 -1.50 -8.78 -6.55
CA SER A 144 -2.13 -7.53 -6.97
C SER A 144 -3.56 -7.39 -6.44
N THR A 145 -4.34 -8.48 -6.45
CA THR A 145 -5.69 -8.50 -5.86
C THR A 145 -5.68 -8.25 -4.35
N LEU A 146 -4.69 -8.76 -3.61
CA LEU A 146 -4.55 -8.49 -2.17
C LEU A 146 -4.18 -7.03 -1.89
N ILE A 147 -3.26 -6.44 -2.66
CA ILE A 147 -2.97 -4.99 -2.59
C ILE A 147 -4.22 -4.18 -2.87
N TYR A 148 -5.04 -4.61 -3.84
CA TYR A 148 -6.31 -3.96 -4.14
C TYR A 148 -7.25 -3.92 -2.92
N TYR A 149 -7.46 -5.06 -2.25
CA TYR A 149 -8.33 -5.11 -1.07
C TYR A 149 -7.78 -4.27 0.08
N LEU A 150 -6.45 -4.27 0.25
CA LEU A 150 -5.78 -3.42 1.22
C LEU A 150 -6.06 -1.94 0.95
N GLY A 151 -5.92 -1.50 -0.31
CA GLY A 151 -6.22 -0.12 -0.73
C GLY A 151 -7.66 0.30 -0.50
N PHE A 152 -8.59 -0.59 -0.85
CA PHE A 152 -10.01 -0.34 -0.64
C PHE A 152 -10.36 -0.25 0.85
N ALA A 153 -9.75 -1.09 1.70
CA ALA A 153 -9.94 -1.03 3.15
C ALA A 153 -9.24 0.19 3.79
N LEU A 154 -8.08 0.58 3.27
CA LEU A 154 -7.34 1.77 3.72
C LEU A 154 -8.08 3.07 3.40
N PHE A 155 -8.83 3.13 2.31
CA PHE A 155 -9.52 4.35 1.89
C PHE A 155 -10.47 4.96 2.95
N PRO A 156 -11.51 4.25 3.45
CA PRO A 156 -12.40 4.80 4.48
C PRO A 156 -11.65 5.04 5.79
N PHE A 157 -10.58 4.29 6.05
CA PHE A 157 -9.74 4.45 7.23
C PHE A 157 -8.93 5.76 7.20
N VAL A 158 -8.29 6.08 6.09
CA VAL A 158 -7.55 7.35 5.91
C VAL A 158 -8.50 8.54 6.00
N LEU A 159 -9.69 8.43 5.41
CA LEU A 159 -10.71 9.48 5.51
C LEU A 159 -11.14 9.68 6.96
N PHE A 160 -11.40 8.59 7.69
CA PHE A 160 -11.73 8.68 9.12
C PHE A 160 -10.57 9.32 9.90
N LEU A 161 -9.32 8.94 9.63
CA LEU A 161 -8.15 9.49 10.31
C LEU A 161 -7.98 11.00 10.15
N VAL A 162 -7.97 11.50 8.91
CA VAL A 162 -7.71 12.92 8.62
C VAL A 162 -8.81 13.80 9.22
N TYR A 163 -10.06 13.33 9.19
CA TYR A 163 -11.22 14.11 9.62
C TYR A 163 -11.66 13.89 11.07
N PHE A 164 -11.28 12.79 11.75
CA PHE A 164 -11.69 12.49 13.13
C PHE A 164 -10.64 12.71 14.23
N ASP A 165 -9.43 13.17 13.91
CA ASP A 165 -8.37 13.56 14.88
C ASP A 165 -7.98 12.39 15.78
N LEU A 166 -7.96 11.20 15.18
CA LEU A 166 -7.68 10.00 15.93
C LEU A 166 -6.23 10.02 16.35
N ASN A 167 -6.02 9.70 17.62
CA ASN A 167 -4.68 9.61 18.20
C ASN A 167 -3.80 8.66 17.37
N VAL A 168 -2.53 9.02 17.14
CA VAL A 168 -1.64 8.25 16.26
C VAL A 168 -1.40 6.82 16.74
N THR A 169 -1.60 6.53 18.01
CA THR A 169 -1.63 5.16 18.55
C THR A 169 -2.74 4.31 17.92
N PHE A 170 -3.92 4.89 17.64
CA PHE A 170 -5.00 4.21 16.91
C PHE A 170 -4.67 4.03 15.44
N LEU A 171 -3.99 5.01 14.82
CA LEU A 171 -3.48 4.89 13.45
C LEU A 171 -2.54 3.69 13.31
N VAL A 172 -1.52 3.64 14.18
CA VAL A 172 -0.49 2.59 14.15
C VAL A 172 -1.09 1.23 14.46
N SER A 173 -1.99 1.13 15.43
CA SER A 173 -2.61 -0.15 15.79
C SER A 173 -3.47 -0.73 14.67
N ILE A 174 -4.35 0.06 14.07
CA ILE A 174 -5.21 -0.41 12.96
C ILE A 174 -4.38 -0.70 11.70
N GLY A 175 -3.39 0.16 11.38
CA GLY A 175 -2.45 -0.08 10.29
C GLY A 175 -1.68 -1.40 10.47
N CYS A 176 -1.16 -1.66 11.67
CA CYS A 176 -0.49 -2.93 11.99
C CYS A 176 -1.42 -4.13 11.84
N VAL A 177 -2.65 -4.06 12.37
CA VAL A 177 -3.63 -5.15 12.22
C VAL A 177 -3.93 -5.44 10.75
N LEU A 178 -4.14 -4.40 9.94
CA LEU A 178 -4.43 -4.53 8.51
C LEU A 178 -3.26 -5.16 7.73
N VAL A 179 -2.03 -4.74 8.04
CA VAL A 179 -0.81 -5.29 7.45
C VAL A 179 -0.64 -6.75 7.85
N ILE A 180 -0.76 -7.08 9.15
CA ILE A 180 -0.63 -8.45 9.67
C ILE A 180 -1.67 -9.36 9.02
N PHE A 181 -2.94 -8.92 8.98
CA PHE A 181 -4.01 -9.69 8.33
C PHE A 181 -3.69 -9.99 6.86
N THR A 182 -3.18 -9.00 6.13
CA THR A 182 -2.80 -9.18 4.72
C THR A 182 -1.62 -10.14 4.56
N LYS A 183 -0.62 -10.10 5.45
CA LYS A 183 0.49 -11.07 5.47
C LYS A 183 0.00 -12.50 5.75
N ILE A 184 -0.93 -12.67 6.68
CA ILE A 184 -1.52 -13.99 7.01
C ILE A 184 -2.27 -14.54 5.81
N LEU A 185 -3.07 -13.72 5.12
CA LEU A 185 -3.77 -14.14 3.90
C LEU A 185 -2.81 -14.53 2.77
N MET A 186 -1.71 -13.79 2.60
CA MET A 186 -0.65 -14.15 1.66
C MET A 186 -0.02 -15.50 2.04
N PHE A 187 0.38 -15.67 3.30
CA PHE A 187 0.99 -16.89 3.79
C PHE A 187 0.06 -18.11 3.62
N TYR A 188 -1.22 -17.96 3.91
CA TYR A 188 -2.23 -19.01 3.70
C TYR A 188 -2.31 -19.46 2.24
N LYS A 189 -2.43 -18.49 1.31
CA LYS A 189 -2.54 -18.80 -0.14
C LYS A 189 -1.26 -19.46 -0.66
N TRP A 190 -0.13 -19.09 -0.09
CA TRP A 190 1.18 -19.59 -0.47
C TRP A 190 1.44 -20.99 0.06
N LEU A 191 1.08 -21.27 1.33
CA LEU A 191 1.06 -22.64 1.87
C LEU A 191 0.22 -23.56 0.99
N LYS A 192 -0.98 -23.13 0.60
CA LYS A 192 -1.87 -23.91 -0.26
C LYS A 192 -1.28 -24.20 -1.65
N LEU A 193 -0.42 -23.33 -2.17
CA LEU A 193 0.19 -23.46 -3.50
C LEU A 193 1.43 -24.38 -3.52
N PHE A 194 2.14 -24.51 -2.39
CA PHE A 194 3.42 -25.21 -2.27
C PHE A 194 3.42 -26.45 -1.34
N SER A 195 2.27 -26.79 -0.73
CA SER A 195 2.12 -27.86 0.28
C SER A 195 2.46 -29.30 -0.17
N CYS A 196 2.82 -29.55 -1.43
CA CYS A 196 3.09 -30.93 -1.89
C CYS A 196 4.45 -31.49 -1.44
N ASN A 197 5.41 -30.68 -0.97
CA ASN A 197 6.73 -31.19 -0.57
C ASN A 197 7.34 -30.43 0.62
N ILE A 198 7.94 -31.14 1.58
CA ILE A 198 8.60 -30.58 2.77
C ILE A 198 9.70 -29.57 2.38
N TYR A 199 10.45 -29.87 1.32
CA TYR A 199 11.46 -28.94 0.78
C TYR A 199 10.85 -27.63 0.26
N GLY A 200 9.64 -27.70 -0.31
CA GLY A 200 8.88 -26.53 -0.75
C GLY A 200 8.46 -25.63 0.41
N VAL A 201 8.11 -26.20 1.57
CA VAL A 201 7.75 -25.44 2.77
C VAL A 201 8.94 -24.69 3.36
N PHE A 202 10.14 -25.28 3.34
CA PHE A 202 11.34 -24.61 3.85
C PHE A 202 11.76 -23.43 2.96
N LEU A 203 11.71 -23.64 1.63
CA LEU A 203 11.97 -22.60 0.63
C LEU A 203 10.94 -21.46 0.72
N LEU A 204 9.69 -21.82 1.05
CA LEU A 204 8.61 -20.88 1.34
C LEU A 204 8.94 -20.00 2.54
N ILE A 205 9.34 -20.55 3.69
CA ILE A 205 9.69 -19.75 4.86
C ILE A 205 10.85 -18.78 4.56
N LEU A 206 11.90 -19.25 3.89
CA LEU A 206 13.05 -18.42 3.51
C LEU A 206 12.63 -17.26 2.61
N TYR A 207 11.78 -17.53 1.62
CA TYR A 207 11.30 -16.49 0.72
C TYR A 207 10.34 -15.52 1.41
N PHE A 208 9.50 -15.96 2.35
CA PHE A 208 8.67 -15.03 3.14
C PHE A 208 9.55 -14.01 3.86
N CYS A 209 10.61 -14.48 4.53
CA CYS A 209 11.54 -13.60 5.22
C CYS A 209 12.26 -12.65 4.24
N ALA A 210 12.74 -13.17 3.11
CA ALA A 210 13.50 -12.38 2.14
C ALA A 210 12.66 -11.32 1.39
N LEU A 211 11.38 -11.57 1.15
CA LEU A 211 10.51 -10.66 0.38
C LEU A 211 9.56 -9.83 1.22
N GLU A 212 9.17 -10.29 2.40
CA GLU A 212 8.24 -9.56 3.25
C GLU A 212 8.95 -8.82 4.38
N ILE A 213 9.92 -9.43 5.05
CA ILE A 213 10.57 -8.81 6.21
C ILE A 213 11.68 -7.86 5.74
N VAL A 214 12.59 -8.34 4.89
CA VAL A 214 13.76 -7.55 4.47
C VAL A 214 13.37 -6.25 3.76
N PRO A 215 12.45 -6.22 2.77
CA PRO A 215 12.09 -4.97 2.10
C PRO A 215 11.36 -3.99 3.02
N CYS A 216 10.59 -4.48 4.00
CA CYS A 216 9.95 -3.60 4.99
C CYS A 216 10.99 -2.93 5.89
N LEU A 217 12.02 -3.67 6.34
CA LEU A 217 13.10 -3.12 7.15
C LEU A 217 13.93 -2.08 6.37
N ILE A 218 14.25 -2.38 5.10
CA ILE A 218 14.98 -1.46 4.23
C ILE A 218 14.21 -0.14 4.05
N VAL A 219 12.91 -0.20 3.77
CA VAL A 219 12.09 1.02 3.62
C VAL A 219 11.98 1.78 4.93
N TYR A 220 11.77 1.10 6.05
CA TYR A 220 11.69 1.76 7.35
C TYR A 220 12.98 2.53 7.68
N GLN A 221 14.14 1.92 7.50
CA GLN A 221 15.42 2.58 7.71
C GLN A 221 15.66 3.71 6.70
N GLY A 222 15.33 3.48 5.42
CA GLY A 222 15.44 4.48 4.36
C GLY A 222 14.57 5.71 4.64
N MET A 223 13.36 5.53 5.18
CA MET A 223 12.46 6.61 5.58
C MET A 223 13.03 7.47 6.72
N ILE A 224 13.64 6.84 7.73
CA ILE A 224 14.30 7.56 8.82
C ILE A 224 15.46 8.41 8.28
N GLN A 225 16.28 7.83 7.40
CA GLN A 225 17.41 8.53 6.80
C GLN A 225 16.96 9.68 5.90
N LEU A 226 15.95 9.46 5.04
CA LEU A 226 15.35 10.50 4.21
C LEU A 226 14.86 11.67 5.04
N ASN A 227 14.10 11.38 6.11
CA ASN A 227 13.59 12.42 6.99
C ASN A 227 14.72 13.19 7.68
N ASN A 228 15.80 12.53 8.12
CA ASN A 228 16.95 13.22 8.70
C ASN A 228 17.67 14.11 7.68
N VAL A 229 17.84 13.65 6.44
CA VAL A 229 18.45 14.45 5.35
C VAL A 229 17.58 15.66 5.00
N LEU A 230 16.26 15.49 4.95
CA LEU A 230 15.31 16.57 4.70
C LEU A 230 15.37 17.66 5.79
N ILE A 231 15.57 17.29 7.07
CA ILE A 231 15.76 18.25 8.18
C ILE A 231 17.07 19.01 8.08
N ILE A 232 18.13 18.39 7.56
CA ILE A 232 19.46 18.99 7.51
C ILE A 232 19.59 19.96 6.32
N ASN A 233 18.98 19.64 5.19
CA ASN A 233 19.11 20.41 3.95
C ASN A 233 18.12 21.58 3.83
N PHE A 234 17.10 21.65 4.69
CA PHE A 234 16.07 22.71 4.73
C PHE A 234 15.93 23.29 6.14
#